data_AF-A0A4Q3C0J0-F1
#
_entry.id   AF-A0A4Q3C0J0-F1
#
_cell.length_a   1.000
_cell.length_b   1.000
_cell.length_c   1.000
_cell.angle_alpha   90.00
_cell.angle_beta   90.00
_cell.angle_gamma   90.00
#
_symmetry.space_group_name_H-M   'P 1'
#
loop_
_entity.id
_entity.type
_entity.pdbx_description
1 polymer ?
#
loop_
_entity_poly.entity_id
_entity_poly.type
_entity_poly.pdbx_seq_one_letter_code
_entity_poly.pdbx_strand_id
1 'polypeptide(L)'
;MKSITLKELIGSIIENARYIYIAANEHGLQEFHSYFMLEQGAVIEFPVYDDECLMELSPENINYMKQRFNNGNDLQKIEKAFIEGQKIEDIYFIYENGEIDFSNRAYIKLSNNTFITEQNFGPIGVTEIDLLIFTELEWIERVKRLQQNVKSYLKDVVSISNIS
;
A
#
# COMPACT_ATOMS: atom_id res chain seq x y z
N MET A 1 6.69 0.65 -23.93
CA MET A 1 7.26 -0.41 -23.06
C MET A 1 6.13 -1.02 -22.26
N LYS A 2 6.25 -2.28 -21.82
CA LYS A 2 5.24 -2.91 -20.96
C LYS A 2 5.48 -2.47 -19.52
N SER A 3 4.45 -2.13 -18.78
CA SER A 3 4.50 -1.75 -17.37
C SER A 3 3.43 -2.50 -16.58
N ILE A 4 3.51 -2.46 -15.26
CA ILE A 4 2.38 -2.72 -14.37
C ILE A 4 1.75 -1.36 -14.05
N THR A 5 0.45 -1.27 -14.28
CA THR A 5 -0.34 -0.07 -14.01
C THR A 5 -1.22 -0.24 -12.77
N LEU A 6 -1.68 0.88 -12.19
CA LEU A 6 -2.69 0.86 -11.12
C LEU A 6 -3.95 0.09 -11.58
N LYS A 7 -4.36 0.29 -12.83
CA LYS A 7 -5.51 -0.40 -13.43
C LYS A 7 -5.35 -1.92 -13.47
N GLU A 8 -4.15 -2.41 -13.80
CA GLU A 8 -3.86 -3.85 -13.80
C GLU A 8 -3.77 -4.42 -12.37
N LEU A 9 -3.48 -3.57 -11.39
CA LEU A 9 -3.49 -3.96 -9.99
C LEU A 9 -4.90 -4.22 -9.48
N ILE A 10 -5.87 -3.41 -9.91
CA ILE A 10 -7.29 -3.64 -9.62
C ILE A 10 -7.71 -5.00 -10.20
N GLY A 11 -8.26 -5.84 -9.33
CA GLY A 11 -8.71 -7.18 -9.67
C GLY A 11 -7.63 -8.26 -9.56
N SER A 12 -6.37 -7.89 -9.32
CA SER A 12 -5.29 -8.86 -9.04
C SER A 12 -5.46 -9.47 -7.64
N ILE A 13 -5.13 -10.76 -7.51
CA ILE A 13 -5.13 -11.48 -6.22
C ILE A 13 -3.71 -11.43 -5.63
N ILE A 14 -3.61 -11.09 -4.36
CA ILE A 14 -2.35 -11.13 -3.60
C ILE A 14 -2.12 -12.59 -3.18
N GLU A 15 -1.14 -13.26 -3.79
CA GLU A 15 -0.78 -14.64 -3.45
C GLU A 15 0.06 -14.70 -2.17
N ASN A 16 0.96 -13.73 -1.99
CA ASN A 16 1.85 -13.66 -0.83
C ASN A 16 2.26 -12.21 -0.55
N ALA A 17 2.48 -11.89 0.72
CA ALA A 17 2.91 -10.57 1.15
C ALA A 17 4.08 -10.67 2.14
N ARG A 18 5.07 -9.80 1.93
CA ARG A 18 6.30 -9.72 2.73
C ARG A 18 6.66 -8.27 2.99
N TYR A 19 7.51 -8.03 3.99
CA TYR A 19 7.97 -6.69 4.31
C TYR A 19 9.48 -6.64 4.55
N ILE A 20 10.06 -5.46 4.34
CA ILE A 20 11.40 -5.12 4.77
C ILE A 20 11.27 -4.01 5.82
N TYR A 21 11.90 -4.23 6.97
CA TYR A 21 12.05 -3.23 8.01
C TYR A 21 13.53 -2.83 8.12
N ILE A 22 13.80 -1.53 8.12
CA ILE A 22 15.12 -0.95 8.28
C ILE A 22 15.10 -0.16 9.58
N ALA A 23 15.85 -0.62 10.58
CA ALA A 23 15.87 0.01 11.90
C ALA A 23 16.47 1.44 11.89
N ALA A 24 17.41 1.70 10.98
CA ALA A 24 18.03 3.00 10.77
C ALA A 24 18.51 3.12 9.33
N ASN A 25 17.88 3.99 8.55
CA ASN A 25 18.28 4.36 7.20
C ASN A 25 19.44 5.38 7.23
N GLU A 26 19.86 5.85 6.06
CA GLU A 26 20.94 6.83 5.91
C GLU A 26 20.65 8.20 6.55
N HIS A 27 19.39 8.46 6.89
CA HIS A 27 18.93 9.68 7.56
C HIS A 27 18.69 9.47 9.07
N GLY A 28 18.97 8.28 9.61
CA GLY A 28 18.72 7.95 11.02
C GLY A 28 17.24 7.75 11.38
N LEU A 29 16.39 7.50 10.39
CA LEU A 29 14.97 7.15 10.54
C LEU A 29 14.79 5.65 10.35
N GLN A 30 13.73 5.10 10.95
CA GLN A 30 13.29 3.75 10.64
C GLN A 30 12.39 3.75 9.40
N GLU A 31 12.44 2.69 8.61
CA GLU A 31 11.65 2.52 7.37
C GLU A 31 10.99 1.15 7.28
N PHE A 32 9.82 1.10 6.67
CA PHE A 32 9.02 -0.11 6.46
C PHE A 32 8.47 -0.13 5.04
N HIS A 33 8.63 -1.25 4.33
CA HIS A 33 8.17 -1.43 2.96
C HIS A 33 7.56 -2.81 2.77
N SER A 34 6.34 -2.86 2.26
CA SER A 34 5.63 -4.09 1.93
C SER A 34 5.73 -4.38 0.44
N TYR A 35 5.79 -5.66 0.13
CA TYR A 35 5.87 -6.19 -1.22
C TYR A 35 4.81 -7.28 -1.37
N PHE A 36 4.06 -7.21 -2.47
CA PHE A 36 3.02 -8.18 -2.81
C PHE A 36 3.43 -8.99 -4.03
N MET A 37 3.41 -10.31 -3.89
CA MET A 37 3.41 -11.23 -5.02
C MET A 37 1.96 -11.46 -5.44
N LEU A 38 1.65 -11.14 -6.68
CA LEU A 38 0.35 -11.32 -7.29
C LEU A 38 0.25 -12.73 -7.90
N GLU A 39 -0.96 -13.28 -8.03
CA GLU A 39 -1.20 -14.64 -8.57
C GLU A 39 -0.58 -14.88 -9.97
N GLN A 40 -0.44 -13.83 -10.78
CA GLN A 40 0.28 -13.88 -12.06
C GLN A 40 1.82 -13.96 -11.93
N GLY A 41 2.35 -14.06 -10.71
CA GLY A 41 3.78 -14.14 -10.38
C GLY A 41 4.53 -12.81 -10.42
N ALA A 42 3.82 -11.69 -10.60
CA ALA A 42 4.41 -10.35 -10.56
C ALA A 42 4.61 -9.91 -9.11
N VAL A 43 5.72 -9.22 -8.83
CA VAL A 43 6.00 -8.63 -7.52
C VAL A 43 5.94 -7.12 -7.64
N ILE A 44 5.19 -6.47 -6.76
CA ILE A 44 5.07 -5.02 -6.66
C ILE A 44 5.37 -4.53 -5.24
N GLU A 45 5.81 -3.29 -5.13
CA GLU A 45 5.88 -2.57 -3.85
C GLU A 45 4.51 -1.98 -3.56
N PHE A 46 4.22 -1.76 -2.27
CA PHE A 46 3.04 -1.05 -1.85
C PHE A 46 2.89 0.29 -2.61
N PRO A 47 1.71 0.59 -3.22
CA PRO A 47 1.53 1.81 -3.98
C PRO A 47 1.73 3.08 -3.15
N VAL A 48 2.52 3.99 -3.69
CA VAL A 48 2.84 5.29 -3.07
C VAL A 48 2.21 6.44 -3.83
N TYR A 49 2.18 6.34 -5.16
CA TYR A 49 1.82 7.41 -6.08
C TYR A 49 0.54 7.06 -6.84
N ASP A 50 -0.23 8.08 -7.22
CA ASP A 50 -1.40 7.96 -8.10
C ASP A 50 -1.02 7.91 -9.59
N ASP A 51 0.28 7.84 -9.89
CA ASP A 51 0.81 7.63 -11.23
C ASP A 51 0.26 6.34 -11.85
N GLU A 52 -0.14 6.42 -13.12
CA GLU A 52 -0.70 5.26 -13.82
C GLU A 52 0.29 4.09 -13.88
N CYS A 53 1.59 4.38 -14.01
CA CYS A 53 2.65 3.38 -14.09
C CYS A 53 3.32 3.15 -12.73
N LEU A 54 3.09 1.99 -12.14
CA LEU A 54 3.74 1.58 -10.90
C LEU A 54 5.17 1.09 -11.12
N MET A 55 5.39 0.34 -12.20
CA MET A 55 6.69 -0.24 -12.50
C MET A 55 6.82 -0.59 -13.98
N GLU A 56 7.93 -0.21 -14.60
CA GLU A 56 8.27 -0.71 -15.93
C GLU A 56 8.74 -2.17 -15.87
N LEU A 57 8.26 -3.02 -16.79
CA LEU A 57 8.61 -4.44 -16.85
C LEU A 57 9.94 -4.69 -17.59
N SER A 58 11.00 -4.05 -17.12
CA SER A 58 12.37 -4.36 -17.52
C SER A 58 12.91 -5.57 -16.73
N PRO A 59 13.84 -6.36 -17.29
CA PRO A 59 14.48 -7.45 -16.53
C PRO A 59 15.14 -6.99 -15.23
N GLU A 60 15.71 -5.77 -15.23
CA GLU A 60 16.32 -5.16 -14.06
C GLU A 60 15.30 -4.89 -12.95
N ASN A 61 14.19 -4.22 -13.26
CA ASN A 61 13.14 -3.93 -12.28
C ASN A 61 12.50 -5.21 -11.74
N ILE A 62 12.20 -6.18 -12.61
CA ILE A 62 11.63 -7.47 -12.20
C ILE A 62 12.58 -8.18 -11.22
N ASN A 63 13.88 -8.22 -11.53
CA ASN A 63 14.86 -8.85 -10.66
C ASN A 63 15.02 -8.10 -9.33
N TYR A 64 15.04 -6.76 -9.37
CA TYR A 64 15.10 -5.91 -8.19
C TYR A 64 13.91 -6.21 -7.25
N MET A 65 12.68 -6.17 -7.76
CA MET A 65 11.48 -6.43 -6.97
C MET A 65 11.45 -7.84 -6.39
N LYS A 66 11.80 -8.85 -7.19
CA LYS A 66 11.91 -10.23 -6.71
C LYS A 66 12.96 -10.37 -5.62
N GLN A 67 14.10 -9.71 -5.75
CA GLN A 67 15.15 -9.73 -4.73
C GLN A 67 14.66 -9.10 -3.43
N ARG A 68 14.00 -7.93 -3.49
CA ARG A 68 13.42 -7.27 -2.31
C ARG A 68 12.40 -8.18 -1.62
N PHE A 69 11.46 -8.74 -2.37
CA PHE A 69 10.45 -9.66 -1.82
C PHE A 69 11.09 -10.93 -1.21
N ASN A 70 12.03 -11.57 -1.91
CA ASN A 70 12.67 -12.80 -1.42
C ASN A 70 13.50 -12.57 -0.15
N ASN A 71 14.08 -11.39 0.00
CA ASN A 71 14.84 -10.98 1.18
C ASN A 71 13.97 -10.40 2.30
N GLY A 72 12.68 -10.15 2.03
CA GLY A 72 11.73 -9.64 3.00
C GLY A 72 11.33 -10.69 4.04
N ASN A 73 10.93 -10.21 5.20
CA ASN A 73 10.33 -11.01 6.27
C ASN A 73 8.90 -11.39 5.91
N ASP A 74 8.47 -12.55 6.40
CA ASP A 74 7.08 -12.95 6.36
C ASP A 74 6.24 -12.07 7.30
N LEU A 75 5.04 -11.68 6.84
CA LEU A 75 4.01 -11.11 7.70
C LEU A 75 3.60 -12.10 8.81
N GLN A 76 3.07 -11.58 9.91
CA GLN A 76 2.50 -12.39 10.96
C GLN A 76 1.29 -13.19 10.44
N LYS A 77 1.03 -14.35 11.06
CA LYS A 77 -0.05 -15.25 10.62
C LYS A 77 -1.41 -14.56 10.52
N ILE A 78 -1.69 -13.63 11.43
CA ILE A 78 -2.97 -12.91 11.45
C ILE A 78 -3.07 -11.91 10.28
N GLU A 79 -2.01 -11.16 9.99
CA GLU A 79 -1.93 -10.24 8.85
C GLU A 79 -2.08 -10.98 7.53
N LYS A 80 -1.37 -12.10 7.38
CA LYS A 80 -1.49 -12.97 6.20
C LYS A 80 -2.92 -13.41 5.94
N ALA A 81 -3.66 -13.76 6.99
CA ALA A 81 -5.05 -14.19 6.86
C ALA A 81 -6.00 -13.08 6.34
N PHE A 82 -5.63 -11.80 6.54
CA PHE A 82 -6.39 -10.67 6.01
C PHE A 82 -5.99 -10.28 4.57
N ILE A 83 -4.78 -10.64 4.14
CA ILE A 83 -4.18 -10.12 2.90
C ILE A 83 -4.04 -11.20 1.82
N GLU A 84 -3.47 -12.35 2.16
CA GLU A 84 -3.20 -13.42 1.18
C GLU A 84 -4.52 -14.05 0.69
N GLY A 85 -4.58 -14.31 -0.62
CA GLY A 85 -5.77 -14.76 -1.33
C GLY A 85 -6.83 -13.68 -1.57
N GLN A 86 -6.61 -12.44 -1.11
CA GLN A 86 -7.55 -11.35 -1.36
C GLN A 86 -7.28 -10.65 -2.67
N LYS A 87 -8.36 -10.23 -3.31
CA LYS A 87 -8.33 -9.42 -4.51
C LYS A 87 -8.27 -7.94 -4.15
N ILE A 88 -7.45 -7.18 -4.86
CA ILE A 88 -7.40 -5.73 -4.76
C ILE A 88 -8.64 -5.15 -5.45
N GLU A 89 -9.49 -4.46 -4.71
CA GLU A 89 -10.74 -3.89 -5.24
C GLU A 89 -10.60 -2.42 -5.61
N ASP A 90 -9.81 -1.66 -4.85
CA ASP A 90 -9.64 -0.22 -5.06
C ASP A 90 -8.38 0.27 -4.34
N ILE A 91 -7.90 1.45 -4.72
CA ILE A 91 -6.73 2.10 -4.12
C ILE A 91 -7.12 3.55 -3.84
N TYR A 92 -6.82 4.06 -2.65
CA TYR A 92 -7.15 5.40 -2.22
C TYR A 92 -5.88 6.18 -1.94
N PHE A 93 -5.76 7.36 -2.53
CA PHE A 93 -4.64 8.27 -2.34
C PHE A 93 -5.07 9.48 -1.52
N ILE A 94 -4.15 9.99 -0.71
CA ILE A 94 -4.37 11.16 0.13
C ILE A 94 -3.82 12.38 -0.59
N TYR A 95 -4.54 13.49 -0.50
CA TYR A 95 -4.16 14.77 -1.08
C TYR A 95 -4.26 15.87 -0.04
N GLU A 96 -3.23 16.71 0.00
CA GLU A 96 -3.17 17.94 0.77
C GLU A 96 -3.03 19.13 -0.19
N ASN A 97 -3.90 20.14 -0.05
CA ASN A 97 -3.93 21.32 -0.92
C ASN A 97 -4.03 21.01 -2.43
N GLY A 98 -4.58 19.84 -2.79
CA GLY A 98 -4.76 19.41 -4.18
C GLY A 98 -3.59 18.61 -4.76
N GLU A 99 -2.49 18.49 -4.01
CA GLU A 99 -1.32 17.68 -4.36
C GLU A 99 -1.34 16.38 -3.56
N ILE A 100 -0.70 15.33 -4.08
CA ILE A 100 -0.60 14.05 -3.37
C ILE A 100 0.22 14.24 -2.10
N ASP A 101 -0.26 13.69 -0.99
CA ASP A 101 0.47 13.71 0.27
C ASP A 101 1.45 12.54 0.32
N PHE A 102 2.72 12.82 0.08
CA PHE A 102 3.80 11.83 0.13
C PHE A 102 4.12 11.33 1.55
N SER A 103 3.59 11.99 2.58
CA SER A 103 3.80 11.59 3.97
C SER A 103 2.93 10.41 4.36
N ASN A 104 1.87 10.14 3.60
CA ASN A 104 0.97 9.03 3.84
C ASN A 104 0.94 8.10 2.63
N ARG A 105 1.05 6.79 2.86
CA ARG A 105 0.88 5.79 1.80
C ARG A 105 -0.58 5.70 1.36
N ALA A 106 -0.79 5.08 0.20
CA ALA A 106 -2.12 4.75 -0.26
C ALA A 106 -2.84 3.81 0.73
N TYR A 107 -4.17 3.77 0.66
CA TYR A 107 -4.95 2.67 1.24
C TYR A 107 -5.37 1.73 0.14
N ILE A 108 -5.18 0.43 0.32
CA ILE A 108 -5.68 -0.59 -0.61
C ILE A 108 -6.91 -1.23 0.02
N LYS A 109 -8.03 -1.24 -0.72
CA LYS A 109 -9.21 -2.00 -0.35
C LYS A 109 -9.13 -3.41 -0.92
N LEU A 110 -9.39 -4.40 -0.08
CA LEU A 110 -9.40 -5.82 -0.41
C LEU A 110 -10.83 -6.40 -0.46
N SER A 111 -11.00 -7.53 -1.15
CA SER A 111 -12.30 -8.20 -1.37
C SER A 111 -13.00 -8.69 -0.11
N ASN A 112 -12.31 -8.80 1.00
CA ASN A 112 -12.88 -9.11 2.32
C ASN A 112 -13.33 -7.86 3.09
N ASN A 113 -13.46 -6.70 2.43
CA ASN A 113 -13.75 -5.39 3.02
C ASN A 113 -12.71 -4.89 4.03
N THR A 114 -11.48 -5.39 3.93
CA THR A 114 -10.34 -4.88 4.69
C THR A 114 -9.66 -3.76 3.91
N PHE A 115 -9.17 -2.76 4.63
CA PHE A 115 -8.29 -1.73 4.10
C PHE A 115 -6.91 -1.89 4.69
N ILE A 116 -5.86 -1.75 3.88
CA ILE A 116 -4.48 -1.79 4.35
C ILE A 116 -3.73 -0.53 3.93
N THR A 117 -2.82 -0.04 4.77
CA THR A 117 -1.86 1.02 4.44
C THR A 117 -0.57 0.80 5.21
N GLU A 118 0.49 1.53 4.87
CA GLU A 118 1.73 1.50 5.65
C GLU A 118 1.92 2.82 6.38
N GLN A 119 2.37 2.71 7.62
CA GLN A 119 3.08 3.79 8.29
C GLN A 119 4.56 3.52 8.05
N ASN A 120 5.13 4.10 6.99
CA ASN A 120 6.36 3.59 6.39
C ASN A 120 7.66 4.27 6.84
N PHE A 121 7.61 5.41 7.54
CA PHE A 121 8.80 6.09 8.06
C PHE A 121 8.53 6.77 9.40
N GLY A 122 9.55 6.89 10.24
CA GLY A 122 9.46 7.66 11.47
C GLY A 122 10.75 7.71 12.28
N PRO A 123 10.82 8.57 13.33
CA PRO A 123 11.95 8.58 14.25
C PRO A 123 12.03 7.28 15.04
N ILE A 124 13.25 6.78 15.25
CA ILE A 124 13.51 5.54 15.99
C ILE A 124 13.02 5.66 17.44
N GLY A 125 12.22 4.69 17.88
CA GLY A 125 11.72 4.60 19.27
C GLY A 125 10.61 5.58 19.62
N VAL A 126 10.12 6.36 18.65
CA VAL A 126 9.01 7.33 18.85
C VAL A 126 7.76 6.89 18.10
N THR A 127 7.93 6.36 16.89
CA THR A 127 6.83 5.99 16.00
C THR A 127 6.86 4.49 15.77
N GLU A 128 5.74 3.81 15.91
CA GLU A 128 5.62 2.44 15.44
C GLU A 128 5.35 2.50 13.93
N ILE A 129 6.24 1.92 13.13
CA ILE A 129 6.08 1.77 11.69
C ILE A 129 5.69 0.32 11.39
N ASP A 130 4.61 0.13 10.63
CA ASP A 130 4.05 -1.19 10.36
C ASP A 130 3.07 -1.15 9.17
N LEU A 131 2.64 -2.34 8.75
CA LEU A 131 1.49 -2.53 7.89
C LEU A 131 0.22 -2.49 8.74
N LEU A 132 -0.60 -1.46 8.52
CA LEU A 132 -1.83 -1.24 9.26
C LEU A 132 -3.01 -1.85 8.51
N ILE A 133 -3.87 -2.54 9.26
CA ILE A 133 -5.04 -3.25 8.74
C ILE A 133 -6.28 -2.69 9.43
N PHE A 134 -7.30 -2.36 8.63
CA PHE A 134 -8.52 -1.72 9.10
C PHE A 134 -9.75 -2.45 8.57
N THR A 135 -10.77 -2.54 9.40
CA THR A 135 -12.14 -2.65 8.94
C THR A 135 -12.58 -1.37 8.24
N GLU A 136 -13.67 -1.42 7.49
CA GLU A 136 -14.24 -0.23 6.83
C GLU A 136 -14.53 0.92 7.82
N LEU A 137 -15.07 0.61 9.00
CA LEU A 137 -15.37 1.62 10.01
C LEU A 137 -14.09 2.30 10.55
N GLU A 138 -13.06 1.52 10.87
CA GLU A 138 -11.79 2.06 11.35
C GLU A 138 -11.09 2.90 10.26
N TRP A 139 -11.19 2.47 9.00
CA TRP A 139 -10.68 3.26 7.87
C TRP A 139 -11.42 4.59 7.72
N ILE A 140 -12.76 4.60 7.79
CA ILE A 140 -13.57 5.83 7.74
C ILE A 140 -13.16 6.78 8.86
N GLU A 141 -13.01 6.28 10.09
CA GLU A 141 -12.57 7.10 11.22
C GLU A 141 -11.15 7.64 11.03
N ARG A 142 -10.24 6.81 10.51
CA ARG A 142 -8.86 7.22 10.22
C ARG A 142 -8.84 8.36 9.19
N VAL A 143 -9.57 8.20 8.09
CA VAL A 143 -9.69 9.22 7.04
C VAL A 143 -10.32 10.50 7.56
N LYS A 144 -11.39 10.42 8.37
CA LYS A 144 -12.01 11.59 9.02
C LYS A 144 -11.01 12.37 9.90
N ARG A 145 -10.11 11.66 10.60
CA ARG A 145 -9.10 12.28 11.48
C ARG A 145 -7.99 13.00 10.71
N LEU A 146 -7.68 12.56 9.48
CA LEU A 146 -6.64 13.20 8.67
C LEU A 146 -7.03 14.60 8.22
N GLN A 147 -8.34 14.90 8.11
CA GLN A 147 -8.85 16.19 7.58
C GLN A 147 -8.32 16.52 6.17
N GLN A 148 -7.85 15.51 5.44
CA GLN A 148 -7.31 15.61 4.09
C GLN A 148 -8.28 15.02 3.07
N ASN A 149 -8.06 15.32 1.79
CA ASN A 149 -8.88 14.77 0.72
C ASN A 149 -8.39 13.37 0.39
N VAL A 150 -9.28 12.38 0.41
CA VAL A 150 -8.97 11.00 0.02
C VAL A 150 -9.72 10.68 -1.26
N LYS A 151 -9.01 10.27 -2.31
CA LYS A 151 -9.60 9.95 -3.62
C LYS A 151 -9.40 8.48 -3.95
N SER A 152 -10.47 7.84 -4.40
CA SER A 152 -10.41 6.50 -4.97
C SER A 152 -9.79 6.57 -6.36
N TYR A 153 -9.05 5.53 -6.73
CA TYR A 153 -8.53 5.35 -8.08
C TYR A 153 -9.67 5.02 -9.06
N LEU A 154 -10.65 4.22 -8.63
CA LEU A 154 -11.78 3.79 -9.48
C LEU A 154 -12.93 4.79 -9.54
N LYS A 155 -13.06 5.68 -8.55
CA LYS A 155 -14.16 6.64 -8.45
C LYS A 155 -13.61 8.03 -8.19
N ASP A 156 -14.09 9.02 -8.94
CA ASP A 156 -13.84 10.41 -8.59
C ASP A 156 -14.39 10.70 -7.18
N VAL A 157 -13.49 11.16 -6.30
CA VAL A 157 -13.69 11.76 -4.97
C VAL A 157 -14.78 11.10 -4.11
N VAL A 158 -14.37 10.30 -3.10
CA VAL A 158 -15.23 10.08 -1.93
C VAL A 158 -15.20 11.36 -1.10
N SER A 159 -16.14 12.27 -1.35
CA SER A 159 -16.34 13.40 -0.45
C SER A 159 -16.82 12.85 0.90
N ILE A 160 -16.05 13.11 1.95
CA ILE A 160 -16.35 12.71 3.34
C ILE A 160 -17.70 13.30 3.80
N SER A 161 -18.24 14.28 3.08
CA SER A 161 -19.57 14.86 3.32
C SER A 161 -20.74 13.90 3.09
N ASN A 162 -20.53 12.73 2.46
CA ASN A 162 -21.60 11.78 2.12
C ASN A 162 -21.68 10.57 3.06
N ILE A 163 -20.86 10.52 4.12
CA ILE A 163 -20.92 9.49 5.15
C ILE A 163 -21.71 10.05 6.33
N SER A 164 -23.03 10.13 6.15
CA SER A 164 -24.04 10.50 7.16
C SER A 164 -24.65 9.27 7.82
#